data_AF-A0AA38U3Z8-F1
#
_entry.id   AF-A0AA38U3Z8-F1
#
_cell.length_a   1.000
_cell.length_b   1.000
_cell.length_c   1.000
_cell.angle_alpha   90.00
_cell.angle_beta   90.00
_cell.angle_gamma   90.00
#
_symmetry.space_group_name_H-M   'P 1'
#
loop_
_entity.id
_entity.type
_entity.pdbx_description
1 polymer ?
#
loop_
_entity_poly.entity_id
_entity_poly.type
_entity_poly.pdbx_seq_one_letter_code
_entity_poly.pdbx_strand_id
1 'polypeptide(L)'
;MCAGGAFGKGNIDLGGLEVYEPSHFVKIWDTITSGSDGLGATFYEPYAFPPEFKLLGHYCKPNAKPLLSSVLVAKDTTCDPNHGALKSSIDYTLISTGKGFNFDQHDDDGYIWLLIVPTDYNVVSHIVTKTPQKPSLGKIMCV
;
A
#
# COMPACT_ATOMS: atom_id res chain seq x y z
N MET A 1 -24.85 20.86 -10.42
CA MET A 1 -25.10 19.42 -10.66
C MET A 1 -23.76 18.74 -10.84
N CYS A 2 -23.24 18.07 -9.81
CA CYS A 2 -21.98 17.33 -9.92
C CYS A 2 -22.32 15.94 -10.47
N ALA A 3 -22.05 15.72 -11.76
CA ALA A 3 -22.28 14.44 -12.40
C ALA A 3 -21.18 13.45 -11.94
N GLY A 4 -21.52 12.61 -10.96
CA GLY A 4 -20.73 11.43 -10.61
C GLY A 4 -20.83 10.39 -11.71
N GLY A 5 -19.95 10.48 -12.72
CA GLY A 5 -19.97 9.64 -13.92
C GLY A 5 -18.78 8.69 -14.10
N ALA A 6 -17.86 8.58 -13.13
CA ALA A 6 -16.58 7.90 -13.33
C ALA A 6 -16.49 6.45 -12.81
N PHE A 7 -17.50 5.94 -12.10
CA PHE A 7 -17.46 4.66 -11.38
C PHE A 7 -17.25 3.38 -12.22
N GLY A 8 -17.02 3.48 -13.54
CA GLY A 8 -16.79 2.34 -14.45
C GLY A 8 -15.43 2.29 -15.16
N LYS A 9 -14.52 3.26 -14.93
CA LYS A 9 -13.22 3.33 -15.62
C LYS A 9 -12.03 2.79 -14.81
N GLY A 10 -12.28 2.32 -13.58
CA GLY A 10 -11.24 1.86 -12.65
C GLY A 10 -10.55 3.00 -11.88
N ASN A 11 -10.92 4.26 -12.13
CA ASN A 11 -10.48 5.44 -11.42
C ASN A 11 -11.63 6.37 -11.00
N ILE A 12 -11.45 7.13 -9.92
CA ILE A 12 -12.42 8.10 -9.39
C ILE A 12 -11.67 9.36 -8.95
N ASP A 13 -12.19 10.54 -9.29
CA ASP A 13 -11.68 11.82 -8.76
C ASP A 13 -12.44 12.21 -7.48
N LEU A 14 -11.70 12.41 -6.40
CA LEU A 14 -12.20 12.78 -5.06
C LEU A 14 -12.04 14.29 -4.77
N GLY A 15 -11.85 15.11 -5.80
CA GLY A 15 -11.72 16.57 -5.66
C GLY A 15 -10.26 17.01 -5.58
N GLY A 16 -9.47 16.67 -6.59
CA GLY A 16 -8.03 16.96 -6.62
C GLY A 16 -7.15 15.72 -6.38
N LEU A 17 -7.77 14.57 -6.12
CA LEU A 17 -7.11 13.28 -5.92
C LEU A 17 -7.82 12.23 -6.76
N GLU A 18 -7.17 11.79 -7.83
CA GLU A 18 -7.67 10.70 -8.66
C GLU A 18 -7.13 9.38 -8.12
N VAL A 19 -8.02 8.49 -7.68
CA VAL A 19 -7.68 7.15 -7.18
C VAL A 19 -7.85 6.12 -8.28
N TYR A 20 -7.02 5.08 -8.29
CA TYR A 20 -7.14 3.95 -9.21
C TYR A 20 -7.07 2.62 -8.46
N GLU A 21 -7.84 1.64 -8.91
CA GLU A 21 -7.85 0.28 -8.39
C GLU A 21 -6.94 -0.63 -9.24
N PRO A 22 -5.74 -1.01 -8.76
CA PRO A 22 -4.88 -1.94 -9.48
C PRO A 22 -5.50 -3.35 -9.50
N SER A 23 -5.29 -4.07 -10.59
CA SER A 23 -5.73 -5.47 -10.75
C SER A 23 -4.59 -6.49 -10.66
N HIS A 24 -3.34 -6.02 -10.66
CA HIS A 24 -2.15 -6.88 -10.72
C HIS A 24 -1.24 -6.65 -9.52
N PHE A 25 -0.98 -7.73 -8.80
CA PHE A 25 -0.28 -7.72 -7.52
C PHE A 25 0.77 -8.81 -7.47
N VAL A 26 1.89 -8.52 -6.81
CA VAL A 26 2.93 -9.49 -6.48
C VAL A 26 2.95 -9.72 -4.98
N LYS A 27 3.07 -10.98 -4.58
CA LYS A 27 3.18 -11.36 -3.16
C LYS A 27 4.51 -10.87 -2.60
N ILE A 28 4.44 -10.15 -1.48
CA ILE A 28 5.61 -9.69 -0.73
C ILE A 28 5.94 -10.70 0.36
N TRP A 29 4.98 -11.01 1.23
CA TRP A 29 5.23 -11.82 2.43
C TRP A 29 3.93 -12.43 2.91
N ASP A 30 3.99 -13.53 3.64
CA ASP A 30 2.86 -14.09 4.36
C ASP A 30 3.27 -14.54 5.76
N THR A 31 2.29 -14.63 6.65
CA THR A 31 2.50 -15.03 8.04
C THR A 31 2.17 -16.51 8.28
N ILE A 32 2.16 -17.37 7.26
CA ILE A 32 1.62 -18.74 7.37
C ILE A 32 2.68 -19.70 7.91
N THR A 33 2.32 -20.44 8.97
CA THR A 33 2.89 -21.75 9.32
C THR A 33 2.18 -22.85 8.53
N SER A 34 2.95 -23.79 7.97
CA SER A 34 2.41 -24.92 7.22
C SER A 34 1.35 -25.69 8.03
N GLY A 35 0.22 -26.05 7.42
CA GLY A 35 -0.84 -26.83 8.07
C GLY A 35 -1.89 -26.03 8.87
N SER A 36 -1.86 -24.69 8.84
CA SER A 36 -2.91 -23.85 9.43
C SER A 36 -3.99 -23.52 8.40
N ASP A 37 -5.25 -23.93 8.65
CA ASP A 37 -6.43 -23.76 7.78
C ASP A 37 -6.76 -22.28 7.49
N GLY A 38 -5.98 -21.61 6.65
CA GLY A 38 -6.21 -20.22 6.26
C GLY A 38 -5.99 -19.18 7.38
N LEU A 39 -5.31 -19.55 8.46
CA LEU A 39 -4.88 -18.60 9.49
C LEU A 39 -3.75 -17.72 8.95
N GLY A 40 -3.71 -16.46 9.40
CA GLY A 40 -2.71 -15.49 8.99
C GLY A 40 -3.13 -14.55 7.86
N ALA A 41 -2.16 -13.78 7.39
CA ALA A 41 -2.34 -12.78 6.35
C ALA A 41 -1.25 -12.88 5.28
N THR A 42 -1.61 -12.50 4.06
CA THR A 42 -0.66 -12.31 2.95
C THR A 42 -0.65 -10.85 2.53
N PHE A 43 0.55 -10.33 2.30
CA PHE A 43 0.83 -8.97 1.89
C PHE A 43 1.25 -8.92 0.41
N TYR A 44 0.76 -7.92 -0.32
CA TYR A 44 0.98 -7.77 -1.75
C TYR A 44 1.32 -6.33 -2.14
N GLU A 45 2.16 -6.17 -3.15
CA GLU A 45 2.49 -4.89 -3.78
C GLU A 45 1.81 -4.83 -5.17
N PRO A 46 1.06 -3.77 -5.51
CA PRO A 46 0.62 -3.57 -6.88
C PRO A 46 1.82 -3.23 -7.75
N TYR A 47 1.91 -3.83 -8.95
CA TYR A 47 3.05 -3.62 -9.85
C TYR A 47 2.66 -3.13 -11.24
N ALA A 48 1.37 -3.18 -11.61
CA ALA A 48 0.88 -2.68 -12.89
C ALA A 48 -0.26 -1.69 -12.70
N PHE A 49 0.04 -0.40 -12.93
CA PHE A 49 -0.88 0.72 -12.91
C PHE A 49 -0.31 1.86 -13.77
N PRO A 50 -1.12 2.85 -14.20
CA PRO A 50 -0.64 3.90 -15.09
C PRO A 50 0.48 4.75 -14.43
N PRO A 51 1.50 5.17 -15.20
CA PRO A 51 2.73 5.78 -14.66
C PRO A 51 2.51 7.13 -13.93
N GLU A 52 1.38 7.79 -14.17
CA GLU A 52 0.99 9.03 -13.51
C GLU A 52 0.53 8.81 -12.06
N PHE A 53 0.15 7.59 -11.71
CA PHE A 53 -0.27 7.24 -10.36
C PHE A 53 0.93 6.88 -9.49
N LYS A 54 0.80 7.15 -8.19
CA LYS A 54 1.77 6.87 -7.15
C LYS A 54 1.18 5.91 -6.13
N LEU A 55 2.04 5.07 -5.57
CA LEU A 55 1.66 4.08 -4.56
C LEU A 55 1.27 4.78 -3.25
N LEU A 56 0.13 4.41 -2.68
CA LEU A 56 -0.34 4.83 -1.35
C LEU A 56 -0.10 3.74 -0.29
N GLY A 57 0.11 2.49 -0.70
CA GLY A 57 0.22 1.39 0.25
C GLY A 57 0.37 0.00 -0.36
N HIS A 58 0.65 -0.96 0.50
CA HIS A 58 0.54 -2.38 0.18
C HIS A 58 -0.84 -2.92 0.56
N TYR A 59 -1.24 -3.98 -0.12
CA TYR A 59 -2.46 -4.73 0.20
C TYR A 59 -2.15 -5.77 1.27
N CYS A 60 -3.05 -5.93 2.23
CA CYS A 60 -3.04 -7.04 3.18
C CYS A 60 -4.40 -7.71 3.17
N LYS A 61 -4.41 -9.04 3.06
CA LYS A 61 -5.64 -9.81 3.28
C LYS A 61 -5.45 -10.96 4.25
N PRO A 62 -6.47 -11.28 5.06
CA PRO A 62 -6.57 -12.58 5.70
C PRO A 62 -6.60 -13.68 4.64
N ASN A 63 -5.90 -14.80 4.88
CA ASN A 63 -5.79 -15.88 3.91
C ASN A 63 -7.13 -16.57 3.63
N ALA A 64 -8.00 -16.64 4.64
CA ALA A 64 -9.36 -17.15 4.53
C ALA A 64 -10.32 -16.28 3.69
N LYS A 65 -9.90 -15.09 3.24
CA LYS A 65 -10.76 -14.17 2.46
C LYS A 65 -10.29 -14.03 1.00
N PRO A 66 -11.22 -13.84 0.05
CA PRO A 66 -10.86 -13.46 -1.31
C PRO A 66 -10.17 -12.09 -1.32
N LEU A 67 -9.41 -11.81 -2.37
CA LEU A 67 -8.89 -10.46 -2.61
C LEU A 67 -10.08 -9.51 -2.79
N LEU A 68 -10.20 -8.54 -1.89
CA LEU A 68 -11.10 -7.41 -2.05
C LEU A 68 -10.40 -6.31 -2.83
N SER A 69 -11.18 -5.61 -3.66
CA SER A 69 -10.84 -4.32 -4.26
C SER A 69 -10.24 -3.39 -3.20
N SER A 70 -9.08 -2.81 -3.48
CA SER A 70 -8.49 -1.76 -2.66
C SER A 70 -7.85 -0.70 -3.55
N VAL A 71 -8.17 0.56 -3.26
CA VAL A 71 -7.45 1.70 -3.82
C VAL A 71 -6.08 1.75 -3.15
N LEU A 72 -5.03 1.54 -3.95
CA LEU A 72 -3.64 1.59 -3.46
C LEU A 72 -2.78 2.53 -4.26
N VAL A 73 -3.31 3.18 -5.28
CA VAL A 73 -2.56 4.18 -6.04
C VAL A 73 -3.43 5.40 -6.30
N ALA A 74 -2.80 6.57 -6.30
CA ALA A 74 -3.48 7.82 -6.57
C ALA A 74 -2.60 8.78 -7.37
N LYS A 75 -3.24 9.73 -8.03
CA LYS A 75 -2.63 10.81 -8.79
C LYS A 75 -3.18 12.13 -8.27
N ASP A 76 -2.29 13.07 -8.03
CA ASP A 76 -2.65 14.43 -7.66
C ASP A 76 -3.12 15.21 -8.90
N THR A 77 -4.29 15.82 -8.83
CA THR A 77 -4.89 16.64 -9.89
C THR A 77 -5.10 18.10 -9.50
N THR A 78 -4.59 18.54 -8.34
CA THR A 78 -4.74 19.91 -7.82
C THR A 78 -3.94 20.95 -8.61
N CYS A 79 -2.89 20.51 -9.32
CA CYS A 79 -1.90 21.37 -9.97
C CYS A 79 -1.15 22.33 -9.01
N ASP A 80 -1.18 22.08 -7.69
CA ASP A 80 -0.42 22.86 -6.71
C ASP A 80 0.90 22.13 -6.34
N PRO A 81 2.08 22.67 -6.66
CA PRO A 81 3.36 22.04 -6.33
C PRO A 81 3.69 22.06 -4.82
N ASN A 82 3.04 22.93 -4.04
CA ASN A 82 3.31 23.11 -2.61
C ASN A 82 2.28 22.38 -1.74
N HIS A 83 1.00 22.48 -2.09
CA HIS A 83 -0.14 21.94 -1.35
C HIS A 83 -0.94 20.89 -2.14
N GLY A 84 -0.24 20.16 -2.99
CA GLY A 84 -0.83 19.07 -3.75
C GLY A 84 -1.44 17.98 -2.86
N ALA A 85 -2.39 17.23 -3.40
CA ALA A 85 -3.05 16.14 -2.68
C ALA A 85 -2.14 14.95 -2.35
N LEU A 86 -0.90 14.91 -2.87
CA LEU A 86 0.07 13.85 -2.56
C LEU A 86 1.41 14.41 -2.09
N LYS A 87 1.94 13.84 -1.00
CA LYS A 87 3.28 14.18 -0.49
C LYS A 87 4.12 12.96 -0.17
N SER A 88 5.40 12.99 -0.48
CA SER A 88 6.33 11.93 -0.07
C SER A 88 6.40 11.84 1.46
N SER A 89 6.49 10.62 1.99
CA SER A 89 6.80 10.41 3.41
C SER A 89 8.13 11.05 3.80
N ILE A 90 8.22 11.55 5.02
CA ILE A 90 9.46 12.14 5.57
C ILE A 90 10.43 11.04 5.98
N ASP A 91 9.91 9.99 6.62
CA ASP A 91 10.70 8.85 7.09
C ASP A 91 9.80 7.63 7.34
N TYR A 92 10.38 6.54 7.82
CA TYR A 92 9.69 5.31 8.19
C TYR A 92 10.17 4.79 9.55
N THR A 93 9.24 4.28 10.34
CA THR A 93 9.51 3.58 11.60
C THR A 93 9.16 2.10 11.46
N LEU A 94 10.09 1.20 11.79
CA LEU A 94 9.81 -0.24 11.86
C LEU A 94 8.90 -0.51 13.06
N ILE A 95 7.71 -1.06 12.83
CA ILE A 95 6.73 -1.34 13.90
C ILE A 95 6.55 -2.82 14.18
N SER A 96 6.88 -3.69 13.23
CA SER A 96 6.77 -5.14 13.39
C SER A 96 7.68 -5.89 12.43
N THR A 97 8.07 -7.10 12.81
CA THR A 97 8.87 -8.01 11.98
C THR A 97 8.40 -9.45 12.19
N GLY A 98 8.49 -10.25 11.13
CA GLY A 98 8.32 -11.70 11.20
C GLY A 98 9.47 -12.44 11.90
N LYS A 99 10.58 -11.75 12.20
CA LYS A 99 11.76 -12.35 12.84
C LYS A 99 11.42 -13.05 14.16
N GLY A 100 11.92 -14.27 14.31
CA GLY A 100 11.80 -15.06 15.54
C GLY A 100 10.44 -15.72 15.73
N PHE A 101 9.49 -15.50 14.81
CA PHE A 101 8.32 -16.35 14.68
C PHE A 101 8.68 -17.52 13.79
N ASN A 102 8.56 -18.74 14.30
CA ASN A 102 8.74 -19.97 13.51
C ASN A 102 7.54 -20.14 12.58
N PHE A 103 7.46 -19.31 11.53
CA PHE A 103 6.64 -19.60 10.37
C PHE A 103 7.40 -20.66 9.57
N ASP A 104 6.83 -21.86 9.46
CA ASP A 104 7.51 -22.98 8.82
C ASP A 104 8.08 -22.58 7.44
N GLN A 105 9.39 -22.68 7.30
CA GLN A 105 10.12 -22.75 6.02
C GLN A 105 10.02 -21.55 5.07
N HIS A 106 10.07 -20.32 5.59
CA HIS A 106 10.41 -19.16 4.76
C HIS A 106 11.78 -18.60 5.13
N ASP A 107 12.69 -18.51 4.15
CA ASP A 107 14.01 -17.86 4.30
C ASP A 107 13.92 -16.33 4.44
N ASP A 108 12.73 -15.74 4.18
CA ASP A 108 12.53 -14.30 4.12
C ASP A 108 11.50 -13.82 5.17
N ASP A 109 11.98 -13.06 6.16
CA ASP A 109 11.14 -12.34 7.11
C ASP A 109 10.43 -11.13 6.48
N GLY A 110 9.21 -10.86 6.92
CA GLY A 110 8.53 -9.60 6.65
C GLY A 110 8.92 -8.50 7.63
N TYR A 111 8.95 -7.26 7.16
CA TYR A 111 9.17 -6.07 7.96
C TYR A 111 8.07 -5.05 7.66
N ILE A 112 7.31 -4.67 8.68
CA ILE A 112 6.19 -3.73 8.56
C ILE A 112 6.64 -2.37 9.07
N TRP A 113 6.51 -1.37 8.21
CA TRP A 113 6.93 0.00 8.45
C TRP A 113 5.74 0.94 8.47
N LEU A 114 5.71 1.81 9.48
CA LEU A 114 4.81 2.94 9.58
C LEU A 114 5.47 4.17 8.92
N LEU A 115 4.69 4.91 8.14
CA LEU A 115 5.14 6.15 7.50
C LEU A 115 5.15 7.30 8.53
N ILE A 116 6.22 8.08 8.52
CA ILE A 116 6.25 9.39 9.15
C ILE A 116 5.82 10.40 8.09
N VAL A 117 4.64 10.97 8.31
CA VAL A 117 3.96 11.87 7.36
C VAL A 117 4.34 13.33 7.63
N PRO A 118 4.35 14.18 6.58
CA PRO A 118 4.45 15.63 6.76
C PRO A 118 3.21 16.21 7.45
N THR A 119 3.38 17.38 8.07
CA THR A 119 2.28 18.13 8.67
C THR A 119 1.15 18.34 7.65
N ASP A 120 -0.09 18.18 8.09
CA ASP A 120 -1.32 18.30 7.30
C ASP A 120 -1.59 17.15 6.30
N TYR A 121 -0.81 16.08 6.33
CA TYR A 121 -1.05 14.86 5.55
C TYR A 121 -1.29 13.65 6.46
N ASN A 122 -1.94 12.63 5.91
CA ASN A 122 -2.25 11.38 6.58
C ASN A 122 -1.69 10.18 5.79
N VAL A 123 -1.48 9.09 6.52
CA VAL A 123 -1.07 7.81 5.94
C VAL A 123 -2.31 6.95 5.67
N VAL A 124 -2.37 6.33 4.49
CA VAL A 124 -3.47 5.44 4.10
C VAL A 124 -3.16 3.98 4.47
N SER A 125 -1.89 3.57 4.46
CA SER A 125 -1.48 2.17 4.69
C SER A 125 -0.06 2.04 5.22
N HIS A 126 0.34 0.81 5.57
CA HIS A 126 1.68 0.45 5.98
C HIS A 126 2.50 -0.10 4.80
N ILE A 127 3.83 -0.06 4.92
CA ILE A 127 4.76 -0.70 3.96
C ILE A 127 5.22 -2.03 4.51
N VAL A 128 5.39 -3.00 3.61
CA VAL A 128 5.98 -4.30 3.91
C VAL A 128 7.19 -4.53 3.03
N THR A 129 8.33 -4.89 3.61
CA THR A 129 9.53 -5.32 2.88
C THR A 129 9.91 -6.74 3.24
N LYS A 130 10.66 -7.40 2.35
CA LYS A 130 11.27 -8.73 2.58
C LYS A 130 12.63 -8.65 3.29
N THR A 131 13.13 -7.43 3.49
CA THR A 131 14.48 -7.19 3.98
C THR A 131 14.45 -6.11 5.06
N PRO A 132 15.39 -6.13 6.02
CA PRO A 132 15.40 -5.19 7.15
C PRO A 132 15.80 -3.76 6.76
N GLN A 133 16.19 -3.53 5.50
CA GLN A 133 16.55 -2.21 5.02
C GLN A 133 15.31 -1.31 4.96
N LYS A 134 15.48 -0.09 5.47
CA LYS A 134 14.45 0.95 5.42
C LYS A 134 14.03 1.20 3.96
N PRO A 135 12.73 1.32 3.65
CA PRO A 135 12.26 1.65 2.30
C PRO A 135 12.82 2.99 1.81
N SER A 136 12.94 3.14 0.49
CA SER A 136 13.32 4.42 -0.10
C SER A 136 12.24 5.49 0.12
N LEU A 137 12.68 6.71 0.40
CA LEU A 137 11.79 7.87 0.46
C LEU A 137 11.16 8.11 -0.91
N GLY A 138 9.88 8.51 -0.92
CA GLY A 138 9.13 8.76 -2.15
C GLY A 138 8.65 7.50 -2.89
N LYS A 139 8.89 6.29 -2.36
CA LYS A 139 8.26 5.07 -2.88
C LYS A 139 6.73 5.11 -2.68
N ILE A 140 6.30 5.65 -1.54
CA ILE A 140 4.89 5.77 -1.17
C ILE A 140 4.56 7.23 -0.83
N MET A 141 3.34 7.62 -1.20
CA MET A 141 2.79 8.95 -0.96
C MET A 141 1.77 8.93 0.19
N CYS A 142 1.74 10.06 0.90
CA CYS A 142 0.74 10.43 1.89
C CYS A 142 -0.32 11.30 1.20
N VAL A 143 -1.53 11.34 1.77
CA VAL A 143 -2.68 12.11 1.26
C VAL A 143 -3.12 13.20 2.20
#